data_AF-A0A1J4KI98-F1
#
_entry.id   AF-A0A1J4KI98-F1
#
_cell.length_a   1.000
_cell.length_b   1.000
_cell.length_c   1.000
_cell.angle_alpha   90.00
_cell.angle_beta   90.00
_cell.angle_gamma   90.00
#
_symmetry.space_group_name_H-M   'P 1'
#
loop_
_entity.id
_entity.type
_entity.pdbx_description
1 polymer ?
#
loop_
_entity_poly.entity_id
_entity_poly.type
_entity_poly.pdbx_seq_one_letter_code
_entity_poly.pdbx_strand_id
1 'polypeptide(L)'
;MGCSGSKAKPVNKAEQVSKEKTDQAILDLKITRDRLKKYQKQQEHCSELELQKAKELLKNKQTDRARIVLKQKKAREVYINNAEKMLQNIEQQIYNIENKQMEMEVFDNLKATNDILKHMNDLMPVEEVERIMDENAEQNDRLEEIGDLLAQNMSKEDTQAVEDDLDALLAEFEAENGGAEAESESSSSVEEAAPVKAKPQKVAMPA
;
A
#
# COMPACT_ATOMS: atom_id res chain seq x y z
N MET A 1 -26.21 3.43 -46.29
CA MET A 1 -25.30 2.52 -45.55
C MET A 1 -24.10 3.34 -45.10
N GLY A 2 -24.17 3.94 -43.90
CA GLY A 2 -23.09 4.71 -43.33
C GLY A 2 -22.46 3.93 -42.19
N CYS A 3 -21.28 3.33 -42.43
CA CYS A 3 -20.52 2.67 -41.39
C CYS A 3 -19.78 3.74 -40.57
N SER A 4 -20.25 3.98 -39.35
CA SER A 4 -19.58 4.79 -38.35
C SER A 4 -18.33 4.05 -37.85
N GLY A 5 -17.15 4.53 -38.27
CA GLY A 5 -15.88 4.08 -37.72
C GLY A 5 -15.71 4.62 -36.30
N SER A 6 -15.84 3.74 -35.30
CA SER A 6 -15.47 4.02 -33.91
C SER A 6 -13.95 4.27 -33.85
N LYS A 7 -13.56 5.52 -33.60
CA LYS A 7 -12.17 5.91 -33.34
C LYS A 7 -11.72 5.29 -32.01
N ALA A 8 -10.76 4.38 -32.09
CA ALA A 8 -10.03 3.88 -30.92
C ALA A 8 -9.27 5.05 -30.26
N LYS A 9 -9.46 5.20 -28.95
CA LYS A 9 -8.83 6.21 -28.09
C LYS A 9 -7.30 5.99 -28.08
N PRO A 10 -6.46 7.03 -28.23
CA PRO A 10 -5.01 6.86 -28.23
C PRO A 10 -4.55 6.52 -26.81
N VAL A 11 -4.10 5.28 -26.60
CA VAL A 11 -3.43 4.88 -25.35
C VAL A 11 -2.08 5.61 -25.29
N ASN A 12 -1.76 6.21 -24.14
CA ASN A 12 -0.59 7.06 -23.93
C ASN A 12 0.72 6.35 -24.31
N LYS A 13 1.31 6.78 -25.42
CA LYS A 13 2.55 6.22 -25.97
C LYS A 13 3.73 6.29 -25.00
N ALA A 14 3.77 7.25 -24.09
CA ALA A 14 4.81 7.38 -23.07
C ALA A 14 4.73 6.27 -21.99
N GLU A 15 3.52 5.85 -21.64
CA GLU A 15 3.24 4.84 -20.62
C GLU A 15 3.53 3.43 -21.16
N GLN A 16 3.18 3.18 -22.43
CA GLN A 16 3.56 1.97 -23.16
C GLN A 16 5.09 1.83 -23.30
N VAL A 17 5.80 2.92 -23.61
CA VAL A 17 7.27 2.91 -23.70
C VAL A 17 7.94 2.65 -22.35
N SER A 18 7.29 2.98 -21.23
CA SER A 18 7.80 2.61 -19.89
C SER A 18 7.65 1.12 -19.62
N LYS A 19 6.47 0.54 -19.93
CA LYS A 19 6.20 -0.90 -19.77
C LYS A 19 7.07 -1.76 -20.68
N GLU A 20 7.28 -1.37 -21.93
CA GLU A 20 8.18 -2.05 -22.86
C GLU A 20 9.63 -2.12 -22.34
N LYS A 21 10.13 -1.05 -21.74
CA LYS A 21 11.47 -1.02 -21.14
C LYS A 21 11.58 -1.94 -19.92
N THR A 22 10.54 -2.00 -19.09
CA THR A 22 10.52 -2.92 -17.94
C THR A 22 10.47 -4.38 -18.40
N ASP A 23 9.69 -4.68 -19.44
CA ASP A 23 9.60 -6.03 -20.00
C ASP A 23 10.92 -6.47 -20.63
N GLN A 24 11.62 -5.55 -21.30
CA GLN A 24 12.95 -5.80 -21.83
C GLN A 24 13.97 -6.08 -20.72
N ALA A 25 13.93 -5.31 -19.63
CA ALA A 25 14.79 -5.56 -18.47
C ALA A 25 14.51 -6.93 -17.82
N ILE A 26 13.23 -7.31 -17.66
CA ILE A 26 12.83 -8.62 -17.15
C ILE A 26 13.33 -9.74 -18.07
N LEU A 27 13.26 -9.54 -19.40
CA LEU A 27 13.77 -10.50 -20.37
C LEU A 27 15.28 -10.70 -20.22
N ASP A 28 16.06 -9.62 -20.09
CA ASP A 28 17.50 -9.68 -19.90
C ASP A 28 17.88 -10.40 -18.58
N LEU A 29 17.15 -10.14 -17.50
CA LEU A 29 17.30 -10.84 -16.23
C LEU A 29 16.98 -12.34 -16.36
N LYS A 30 15.94 -12.71 -17.11
CA LYS A 30 15.61 -14.12 -17.37
C LYS A 30 16.68 -14.81 -18.21
N ILE A 31 17.23 -14.14 -19.21
CA ILE A 31 18.32 -14.68 -20.04
C ILE A 31 19.58 -14.91 -19.19
N THR A 32 19.95 -13.96 -18.34
CA THR A 32 21.12 -14.09 -17.45
C THR A 32 20.93 -15.20 -16.42
N ARG A 33 19.74 -15.34 -15.83
CA ARG A 33 19.36 -16.46 -14.97
C ARG A 33 19.55 -17.80 -15.68
N ASP A 34 19.05 -17.93 -16.91
CA ASP A 34 19.13 -19.20 -17.65
C ASP A 34 20.58 -19.54 -18.04
N ARG A 35 21.40 -18.53 -18.36
CA ARG A 35 22.85 -18.70 -18.56
C ARG A 35 23.55 -19.15 -17.28
N LEU A 36 23.24 -18.54 -16.14
CA LEU A 36 23.79 -18.93 -14.83
C LEU A 36 23.39 -20.36 -14.45
N LYS A 37 22.13 -20.75 -14.66
CA LYS A 37 21.66 -22.13 -14.44
C LYS A 37 22.42 -23.15 -15.30
N LYS A 38 22.69 -22.81 -16.57
CA LYS A 38 23.53 -23.66 -17.44
C LYS A 38 24.96 -23.77 -16.92
N TYR A 39 25.56 -22.65 -16.51
CA TYR A 39 26.91 -22.63 -15.94
C TYR A 39 27.01 -23.43 -14.64
N GLN A 40 26.03 -23.30 -13.74
CA GLN A 40 25.93 -24.08 -12.50
C GLN A 40 25.93 -25.58 -12.79
N LYS A 41 25.04 -26.05 -13.67
CA LYS A 41 24.97 -27.47 -14.05
C LYS A 41 26.28 -27.99 -14.64
N GLN A 42 26.97 -27.17 -15.44
CA GLN A 42 28.28 -27.54 -15.97
C GLN A 42 29.32 -27.69 -14.86
N GLN A 43 29.32 -26.82 -13.85
CA GLN A 43 30.24 -26.91 -12.72
C GLN A 43 29.93 -28.07 -11.78
N GLU A 44 28.66 -28.38 -11.55
CA GLU A 44 28.22 -29.56 -10.80
C GLU A 44 28.71 -30.85 -11.47
N HIS A 45 28.48 -30.99 -12.78
CA HIS A 45 28.98 -32.14 -13.52
C HIS A 45 30.52 -32.25 -13.46
N CYS A 46 31.21 -31.12 -13.61
CA CYS A 46 32.67 -31.08 -13.46
C CYS A 46 33.12 -31.51 -12.05
N SER A 47 32.40 -31.10 -11.00
CA SER A 47 32.66 -31.47 -9.60
C SER A 47 32.48 -32.97 -9.35
N GLU A 48 31.44 -33.58 -9.95
CA GLU A 48 31.21 -35.04 -9.90
C GLU A 48 32.36 -35.81 -10.57
N LEU A 49 32.81 -35.36 -11.74
CA LEU A 49 33.95 -35.96 -12.44
C LEU A 49 35.25 -35.87 -11.61
N GLU A 50 35.48 -34.75 -10.93
CA GLU A 50 36.63 -34.62 -10.01
C GLU A 50 36.52 -35.58 -8.82
N LEU A 51 35.32 -35.79 -8.30
CA LEU A 51 35.08 -36.74 -7.22
C LEU A 51 35.34 -38.18 -7.67
N GLN A 52 34.95 -38.54 -8.89
CA GLN A 52 35.27 -39.86 -9.48
C GLN A 52 36.79 -40.02 -9.67
N LYS A 53 37.46 -39.02 -10.27
CA LYS A 53 38.93 -39.03 -10.44
C LYS A 53 39.67 -39.12 -9.10
N ALA A 54 39.20 -38.41 -8.07
CA ALA A 54 39.76 -38.52 -6.72
C ALA A 54 39.63 -39.94 -6.16
N LYS A 55 38.47 -40.58 -6.34
CA LYS A 55 38.25 -41.98 -5.92
C LYS A 55 39.19 -42.96 -6.65
N GLU A 56 39.42 -42.76 -7.95
CA GLU A 56 40.35 -43.58 -8.74
C GLU A 56 41.80 -43.42 -8.27
N LEU A 57 42.25 -42.18 -8.02
CA LEU A 57 43.59 -41.89 -7.51
C LEU A 57 43.84 -42.49 -6.12
N LEU A 58 42.81 -42.54 -5.27
CA LEU A 58 42.87 -43.22 -3.97
C LEU A 58 43.02 -44.74 -4.12
N LYS A 59 42.33 -45.38 -5.07
CA LYS A 59 42.51 -46.81 -5.38
C LYS A 59 43.94 -47.12 -5.83
N ASN A 60 44.54 -46.20 -6.60
CA ASN A 60 45.91 -46.30 -7.08
C ASN A 60 46.98 -45.89 -6.02
N LYS A 61 46.59 -45.70 -4.76
CA LYS A 61 47.45 -45.26 -3.64
C LYS A 61 48.17 -43.91 -3.86
N GLN A 62 47.71 -43.09 -4.81
CA GLN A 62 48.28 -41.76 -5.09
C GLN A 62 47.57 -40.68 -4.25
N THR A 63 47.85 -40.66 -2.94
CA THR A 63 47.18 -39.80 -1.96
C THR A 63 47.42 -38.30 -2.19
N ASP A 64 48.63 -37.91 -2.59
CA ASP A 64 48.97 -36.49 -2.78
C ASP A 64 48.24 -35.89 -3.98
N ARG A 65 48.12 -36.65 -5.07
CA ARG A 65 47.34 -36.25 -6.25
C ARG A 65 45.85 -36.20 -5.95
N ALA A 66 45.31 -37.17 -5.20
CA ALA A 66 43.92 -37.15 -4.76
C ALA A 66 43.61 -35.90 -3.92
N ARG A 67 44.53 -35.49 -3.03
CA ARG A 67 44.37 -34.27 -2.22
C ARG A 67 44.29 -33.00 -3.09
N ILE A 68 45.07 -32.91 -4.16
CA ILE A 68 45.01 -31.77 -5.09
C ILE A 68 43.66 -31.72 -5.81
N VAL A 69 43.16 -32.86 -6.31
CA VAL A 69 41.84 -32.93 -6.98
C VAL A 69 40.71 -32.54 -6.02
N LEU A 70 40.77 -32.99 -4.76
CA LEU A 70 39.78 -32.60 -3.75
C LEU A 70 39.82 -31.11 -3.41
N LYS A 71 41.01 -30.47 -3.42
CA LYS A 71 41.11 -29.01 -3.30
C LYS A 71 40.47 -28.30 -4.49
N GLN A 72 40.66 -28.82 -5.70
CA GLN A 72 40.05 -28.27 -6.91
C GLN A 72 38.52 -28.39 -6.88
N LYS A 73 38.00 -29.53 -6.42
CA LYS A 73 36.57 -29.74 -6.15
C LYS A 73 36.03 -28.70 -5.18
N LYS A 74 36.71 -28.49 -4.06
CA LYS A 74 36.28 -27.49 -3.05
C LYS A 74 36.28 -26.08 -3.62
N ALA A 75 37.22 -25.74 -4.50
CA ALA A 75 37.20 -24.45 -5.19
C ALA A 75 35.99 -24.33 -6.15
N ARG A 76 35.61 -25.41 -6.85
CA ARG A 76 34.38 -25.43 -7.67
C ARG A 76 33.10 -25.27 -6.86
N GLU A 77 33.03 -25.89 -5.69
CA GLU A 77 31.89 -25.71 -4.77
C GLU A 77 31.71 -24.23 -4.39
N VAL A 78 32.79 -23.48 -4.19
CA VAL A 78 32.71 -22.03 -3.96
C VAL A 78 32.10 -21.31 -5.16
N TYR A 79 32.49 -21.66 -6.40
CA TYR A 79 31.87 -21.08 -7.60
C TYR A 79 30.40 -21.45 -7.76
N ILE A 80 30.01 -22.68 -7.43
CA ILE A 80 28.60 -23.12 -7.42
C ILE A 80 27.80 -22.29 -6.41
N ASN A 81 28.28 -22.20 -5.17
CA ASN A 81 27.64 -21.39 -4.11
C ASN A 81 27.53 -19.91 -4.50
N ASN A 82 28.54 -19.35 -5.18
CA ASN A 82 28.48 -17.98 -5.67
C ASN A 82 27.45 -17.82 -6.81
N ALA A 83 27.36 -18.79 -7.71
CA ALA A 83 26.35 -18.79 -8.77
C ALA A 83 24.93 -18.88 -8.18
N GLU A 84 24.71 -19.69 -7.15
CA GLU A 84 23.43 -19.78 -6.43
C GLU A 84 23.04 -18.44 -5.80
N LYS A 85 23.97 -17.75 -5.15
CA LYS A 85 23.73 -16.40 -4.60
C LYS A 85 23.36 -15.39 -5.68
N MET A 86 24.06 -15.42 -6.82
CA MET A 86 23.74 -14.55 -7.96
C MET A 86 22.35 -14.87 -8.53
N LEU A 87 21.99 -16.15 -8.59
CA LEU A 87 20.68 -16.60 -9.06
C LEU A 87 19.56 -16.12 -8.14
N GLN A 88 19.73 -16.25 -6.82
CA GLN A 88 18.80 -15.70 -5.83
C GLN A 88 18.66 -14.18 -5.96
N ASN A 89 19.77 -13.47 -6.20
CA ASN A 89 19.73 -12.02 -6.41
C ASN A 89 18.93 -11.65 -7.65
N ILE A 90 19.09 -12.37 -8.77
CA ILE A 90 18.31 -12.12 -10.00
C ILE A 90 16.83 -12.40 -9.76
N GLU A 91 16.48 -13.47 -9.05
CA GLU A 91 15.09 -13.78 -8.71
C GLU A 91 14.46 -12.69 -7.83
N GLN A 92 15.21 -12.17 -6.85
CA GLN A 92 14.80 -11.01 -6.06
C GLN A 92 14.64 -9.75 -6.91
N GLN A 93 15.54 -9.50 -7.87
CA GLN A 93 15.43 -8.35 -8.76
C GLN A 93 14.18 -8.42 -9.64
N ILE A 94 13.85 -9.59 -10.19
CA ILE A 94 12.62 -9.79 -10.97
C ILE A 94 11.40 -9.51 -10.10
N TYR A 95 11.36 -10.09 -8.90
CA TYR A 95 10.25 -9.86 -7.96
C TYR A 95 10.11 -8.37 -7.58
N ASN A 96 11.22 -7.69 -7.33
CA ASN A 96 11.21 -6.26 -7.02
C ASN A 96 10.65 -5.42 -8.18
N ILE A 97 10.99 -5.75 -9.43
CA ILE A 97 10.45 -5.05 -10.61
C ILE A 97 8.93 -5.28 -10.72
N GLU A 98 8.47 -6.52 -10.53
CA GLU A 98 7.03 -6.85 -10.56
C GLU A 98 6.26 -6.10 -9.47
N ASN A 99 6.80 -6.04 -8.25
CA ASN A 99 6.21 -5.25 -7.17
C ASN A 99 6.19 -3.75 -7.50
N LYS A 100 7.27 -3.20 -8.09
CA LYS A 100 7.29 -1.79 -8.51
C LYS A 100 6.28 -1.48 -9.60
N GLN A 101 6.03 -2.41 -10.53
CA GLN A 101 4.94 -2.26 -11.50
C GLN A 101 3.58 -2.19 -10.80
N MET A 102 3.32 -3.08 -9.83
CA MET A 102 2.08 -3.06 -9.05
C MET A 102 1.93 -1.77 -8.22
N GLU A 103 3.01 -1.32 -7.56
CA GLU A 103 3.03 -0.04 -6.83
C GLU A 103 2.71 1.15 -7.75
N MET A 104 3.22 1.14 -8.99
CA MET A 104 2.93 2.18 -9.97
C MET A 104 1.45 2.17 -10.38
N GLU A 105 0.86 0.99 -10.59
CA GLU A 105 -0.57 0.87 -10.87
C GLU A 105 -1.45 1.36 -9.71
N VAL A 106 -1.06 1.07 -8.47
CA VAL A 106 -1.73 1.63 -7.28
C VAL A 106 -1.61 3.15 -7.24
N PHE A 107 -0.43 3.69 -7.57
CA PHE A 107 -0.23 5.13 -7.64
C PHE A 107 -1.09 5.81 -8.71
N ASP A 108 -1.20 5.21 -9.89
CA ASP A 108 -2.05 5.73 -10.97
C ASP A 108 -3.54 5.71 -10.59
N ASN A 109 -3.98 4.67 -9.87
CA ASN A 109 -5.33 4.63 -9.30
C ASN A 109 -5.55 5.74 -8.28
N LEU A 110 -4.60 5.97 -7.35
CA LEU A 110 -4.69 7.07 -6.37
C LEU A 110 -4.78 8.43 -7.06
N LYS A 111 -4.04 8.62 -8.15
CA LYS A 111 -4.11 9.85 -8.96
C LYS A 111 -5.49 10.02 -9.58
N ALA A 112 -6.04 8.97 -10.19
CA ALA A 112 -7.40 9.01 -10.73
C ALA A 112 -8.45 9.29 -9.65
N THR A 113 -8.33 8.68 -8.46
CA THR A 113 -9.21 8.95 -7.32
C THR A 113 -9.07 10.41 -6.87
N ASN A 114 -7.86 10.96 -6.80
CA ASN A 114 -7.65 12.36 -6.42
C ASN A 114 -8.29 13.33 -7.42
N ASP A 115 -8.20 13.03 -8.72
CA ASP A 115 -8.85 13.83 -9.76
C ASP A 115 -10.38 13.77 -9.66
N ILE A 116 -10.95 12.61 -9.36
CA ILE A 116 -12.40 12.47 -9.09
C ILE A 116 -12.80 13.27 -7.86
N LEU A 117 -12.03 13.20 -6.77
CA LEU A 117 -12.29 13.97 -5.55
C LEU A 117 -12.22 15.47 -5.80
N LYS A 118 -11.28 15.94 -6.61
CA LYS A 118 -11.25 17.35 -7.05
C LYS A 118 -12.53 17.72 -7.79
N HIS A 119 -12.96 16.90 -8.75
CA HIS A 119 -14.21 17.16 -9.45
C HIS A 119 -15.44 17.13 -8.54
N MET A 120 -15.49 16.23 -7.55
CA MET A 120 -16.55 16.22 -6.54
C MET A 120 -16.53 17.47 -5.66
N ASN A 121 -15.34 17.92 -5.25
CA ASN A 121 -15.18 19.16 -4.49
C ASN A 121 -15.52 20.39 -5.34
N ASP A 122 -15.19 20.41 -6.63
CA ASP A 122 -15.57 21.51 -7.53
C ASP A 122 -17.10 21.59 -7.71
N LEU A 123 -17.80 20.45 -7.64
CA LEU A 123 -19.27 20.38 -7.67
C LEU A 123 -19.92 20.74 -6.32
N MET A 124 -19.17 20.71 -5.22
CA MET A 124 -19.57 21.25 -3.91
C MET A 124 -18.84 22.58 -3.67
N PRO A 125 -19.25 23.67 -4.32
CA PRO A 125 -18.62 24.96 -4.11
C PRO A 125 -18.73 25.33 -2.63
N VAL A 126 -17.66 25.89 -2.08
CA VAL A 126 -17.59 26.35 -0.68
C VAL A 126 -18.77 27.27 -0.35
N GLU A 127 -19.21 28.07 -1.32
CA GLU A 127 -20.38 28.96 -1.20
C GLU A 127 -21.70 28.21 -0.92
N GLU A 128 -21.92 27.04 -1.51
CA GLU A 128 -23.13 26.23 -1.24
C GLU A 128 -23.03 25.57 0.13
N VAL A 129 -21.83 25.17 0.55
CA VAL A 129 -21.60 24.62 1.90
C VAL A 129 -21.81 25.70 2.96
N GLU A 130 -21.29 26.91 2.76
CA GLU A 130 -21.54 28.07 3.62
C GLU A 130 -23.03 28.40 3.67
N ARG A 131 -23.74 28.42 2.53
CA ARG A 131 -25.19 28.66 2.51
C ARG A 131 -25.97 27.61 3.30
N ILE A 132 -25.63 26.33 3.15
CA ILE A 132 -26.30 25.26 3.90
C ILE A 132 -25.99 25.38 5.40
N MET A 133 -24.77 25.75 5.79
CA MET A 133 -24.41 25.98 7.19
C MET A 133 -25.17 27.16 7.78
N ASP A 134 -25.28 28.27 7.05
CA ASP A 134 -26.04 29.45 7.46
C ASP A 134 -27.54 29.14 7.54
N GLU A 135 -28.11 28.43 6.55
CA GLU A 135 -29.50 27.97 6.58
C GLU A 135 -29.79 27.04 7.76
N ASN A 136 -28.84 26.16 8.12
CA ASN A 136 -28.99 25.26 9.26
C ASN A 136 -28.85 26.01 10.58
N ALA A 137 -27.95 27.00 10.67
CA ALA A 137 -27.85 27.88 11.83
C ALA A 137 -29.15 28.67 12.04
N GLU A 138 -29.69 29.31 10.99
CA GLU A 138 -30.98 30.00 11.06
C GLU A 138 -32.15 29.07 11.43
N GLN A 139 -32.15 27.83 10.93
CA GLN A 139 -33.15 26.83 11.31
C GLN A 139 -33.02 26.44 12.77
N ASN A 140 -31.80 26.23 13.26
CA ASN A 140 -31.54 25.92 14.65
C ASN A 140 -31.97 27.08 15.57
N ASP A 141 -31.65 28.32 15.21
CA ASP A 141 -32.09 29.51 15.96
C ASP A 141 -33.63 29.60 16.01
N ARG A 142 -34.33 29.32 14.90
CA ARG A 142 -35.81 29.26 14.90
C ARG A 142 -36.34 28.13 15.78
N LEU A 143 -35.68 26.97 15.79
CA LEU A 143 -36.07 25.87 16.66
C LEU A 143 -35.85 26.22 18.13
N GLU A 144 -34.79 26.96 18.45
CA GLU A 144 -34.52 27.48 19.79
C GLU A 144 -35.57 28.51 20.18
N GLU A 145 -35.92 29.46 19.31
CA GLU A 145 -37.02 30.42 19.54
C GLU A 145 -38.37 29.71 19.75
N ILE A 146 -38.66 28.65 18.98
CA ILE A 146 -39.86 27.84 19.17
C ILE A 146 -39.80 27.11 20.52
N GLY A 147 -38.63 26.57 20.88
CA GLY A 147 -38.38 25.95 22.18
C GLY A 147 -38.63 26.92 23.33
N ASP A 148 -38.11 28.14 23.24
CA ASP A 148 -38.29 29.20 24.24
C ASP A 148 -39.76 29.63 24.36
N LEU A 149 -40.47 29.78 23.24
CA LEU A 149 -41.90 30.11 23.24
C LEU A 149 -42.76 28.98 23.82
N LEU A 150 -42.43 27.73 23.50
CA LEU A 150 -43.08 26.57 24.11
C LEU A 150 -42.80 26.54 25.61
N ALA A 151 -41.54 26.69 26.03
CA ALA A 151 -41.15 26.70 27.44
C ALA A 151 -41.82 27.85 28.23
N GLN A 152 -41.98 29.04 27.64
CA GLN A 152 -42.65 30.17 28.27
C GLN A 152 -44.15 29.91 28.52
N ASN A 153 -44.79 29.06 27.71
CA ASN A 153 -46.21 28.73 27.82
C ASN A 153 -46.48 27.46 28.65
N MET A 154 -45.45 26.75 29.11
CA MET A 154 -45.58 25.53 29.92
C MET A 154 -45.62 25.85 31.42
N SER A 155 -46.51 25.18 32.17
CA SER A 155 -46.55 25.27 33.63
C SER A 155 -45.40 24.47 34.24
N LYS A 156 -45.00 24.81 35.48
CA LYS A 156 -43.97 24.06 36.24
C LYS A 156 -44.34 22.59 36.48
N GLU A 157 -45.64 22.29 36.54
CA GLU A 157 -46.14 20.91 36.66
C GLU A 157 -46.01 20.16 35.33
N ASP A 158 -46.23 20.84 34.20
CA ASP A 158 -46.11 20.23 32.86
C ASP A 158 -44.64 19.99 32.48
N THR A 159 -43.72 20.88 32.89
CA THR A 159 -42.28 20.67 32.68
C THR A 159 -41.76 19.47 33.46
N GLN A 160 -42.22 19.27 34.70
CA GLN A 160 -41.83 18.11 35.51
C GLN A 160 -42.36 16.80 34.90
N ALA A 161 -43.59 16.80 34.38
CA ALA A 161 -44.15 15.62 33.72
C ALA A 161 -43.36 15.22 32.46
N VAL A 162 -42.87 16.19 31.68
CA VAL A 162 -42.01 15.95 30.51
C VAL A 162 -40.64 15.39 30.92
N GLU A 163 -40.04 15.91 32.01
CA GLU A 163 -38.79 15.37 32.56
C GLU A 163 -38.97 13.91 33.03
N ASP A 164 -40.05 13.62 33.74
CA ASP A 164 -40.37 12.26 34.22
C ASP A 164 -40.61 11.28 33.04
N ASP A 165 -41.30 11.72 31.98
CA ASP A 165 -41.52 10.93 30.75
C ASP A 165 -40.21 10.70 29.98
N LEU A 166 -39.30 11.69 29.95
CA LEU A 166 -37.98 11.55 29.33
C LEU A 166 -37.10 10.56 30.09
N ASP A 167 -37.10 10.63 31.43
CA ASP A 167 -36.39 9.69 32.29
C ASP A 167 -36.90 8.25 32.11
N ALA A 168 -38.21 8.06 31.94
CA ALA A 168 -38.80 6.77 31.62
C ALA A 168 -38.33 6.23 30.25
N LEU A 169 -38.32 7.08 29.21
CA LEU A 169 -37.84 6.70 27.87
C LEU A 169 -36.33 6.40 27.86
N LEU A 170 -35.52 7.15 28.62
CA LEU A 170 -34.10 6.88 28.77
C LEU A 170 -33.87 5.53 29.48
N ALA A 171 -34.63 5.23 30.54
CA ALA A 171 -34.55 3.95 31.23
C ALA A 171 -35.01 2.78 30.33
N GLU A 172 -36.01 2.97 29.46
CA GLU A 172 -36.42 1.99 28.45
C GLU A 172 -35.34 1.78 27.39
N PHE A 173 -34.76 2.86 26.86
CA PHE A 173 -33.66 2.80 25.89
C PHE A 173 -32.42 2.12 26.48
N GLU A 174 -32.04 2.46 27.72
CA GLU A 174 -30.95 1.79 28.44
C GLU A 174 -31.29 0.34 28.79
N ALA A 175 -32.53 -0.04 29.04
CA ALA A 175 -32.91 -1.44 29.22
C ALA A 175 -32.87 -2.24 27.90
N GLU A 176 -33.16 -1.59 26.76
CA GLU A 176 -33.08 -2.18 25.42
C GLU A 176 -31.64 -2.28 24.89
N ASN A 177 -30.77 -1.31 25.22
CA ASN A 177 -29.38 -1.23 24.77
C ASN A 177 -28.33 -1.68 25.82
N GLY A 178 -28.70 -1.71 27.11
CA GLY A 178 -27.84 -1.98 28.28
C GLY A 178 -27.43 -3.45 28.47
N GLY A 179 -27.60 -4.27 27.44
CA GLY A 179 -26.93 -5.57 27.33
C GLY A 179 -25.52 -5.51 26.71
N ALA A 180 -25.09 -4.36 26.16
CA ALA A 180 -23.92 -4.33 25.27
C ALA A 180 -22.77 -3.34 25.61
N GLU A 181 -22.93 -2.36 26.49
CA GLU A 181 -21.88 -1.33 26.68
C GLU A 181 -21.48 -1.09 28.14
N ALA A 182 -21.02 -2.15 28.81
CA ALA A 182 -20.08 -2.03 29.91
C ALA A 182 -18.70 -2.47 29.42
N GLU A 183 -18.06 -1.67 28.55
CA GLU A 183 -16.60 -1.64 28.24
C GLU A 183 -16.33 -0.83 26.95
N SER A 184 -16.53 0.49 26.97
CA SER A 184 -15.83 1.36 25.99
C SER A 184 -15.40 2.73 26.52
N GLU A 185 -15.49 2.99 27.83
CA GLU A 185 -14.83 4.15 28.43
C GLU A 185 -13.35 3.86 28.71
N SER A 186 -12.55 3.86 27.65
CA SER A 186 -11.08 3.89 27.75
C SER A 186 -10.43 4.29 26.42
N SER A 187 -10.75 5.47 25.89
CA SER A 187 -9.75 6.34 25.23
C SER A 187 -10.42 7.57 24.59
N SER A 188 -10.42 8.70 25.30
CA SER A 188 -10.33 10.01 24.65
C SER A 188 -9.88 11.06 25.64
N SER A 189 -8.64 10.94 26.10
CA SER A 189 -7.90 12.11 26.58
C SER A 189 -7.24 12.76 25.37
N VAL A 190 -7.94 13.69 24.71
CA VAL A 190 -7.30 14.59 23.74
C VAL A 190 -6.71 15.74 24.51
N GLU A 191 -5.40 15.65 24.70
CA GLU A 191 -4.53 16.71 25.19
C GLU A 191 -4.50 17.87 24.18
N GLU A 192 -4.64 19.07 24.72
CA GLU A 192 -4.58 20.38 24.08
C GLU A 192 -3.25 20.59 23.32
N ALA A 193 -3.33 20.93 22.02
CA ALA A 193 -2.16 21.42 21.29
C ALA A 193 -2.54 22.54 20.30
N ALA A 194 -2.09 23.75 20.64
CA ALA A 194 -2.18 25.00 19.88
C ALA A 194 -1.49 24.95 18.49
N PRO A 195 -1.83 25.85 17.55
CA PRO A 195 -1.37 25.76 16.16
C PRO A 195 0.00 26.42 15.95
N VAL A 196 0.94 25.70 15.35
CA VAL A 196 2.23 26.25 14.90
C VAL A 196 2.17 26.59 13.41
N LYS A 197 2.19 27.90 13.09
CA LYS A 197 2.39 28.44 11.74
C LYS A 197 3.80 28.10 11.23
N ALA A 198 3.91 27.46 10.06
CA ALA A 198 5.17 27.33 9.32
C ALA A 198 5.11 28.08 7.98
N LYS A 199 5.99 29.07 7.80
CA LYS A 199 6.25 29.77 6.52
C LYS A 199 7.10 28.89 5.59
N PRO A 200 7.01 29.05 4.25
CA PRO A 200 7.84 28.32 3.30
C PRO A 200 9.22 28.96 3.15
N GLN A 201 10.30 28.18 3.34
CA GLN A 201 11.66 28.58 2.94
C GLN A 201 11.94 28.11 1.51
N LYS A 202 12.29 29.07 0.64
CA LYS A 202 12.88 28.82 -0.68
C LYS A 202 14.31 28.32 -0.51
N VAL A 203 14.65 27.19 -1.11
CA VAL A 203 16.03 26.71 -1.20
C VAL A 203 16.61 27.16 -2.54
N ALA A 204 17.70 27.93 -2.47
CA ALA A 204 18.48 28.40 -3.61
C ALA A 204 19.42 27.31 -4.14
N MET A 205 19.57 27.26 -5.46
CA MET A 205 20.66 26.56 -6.16
C MET A 205 22.00 27.27 -5.92
N PRO A 206 23.13 26.57 -5.78
CA PRO A 206 24.43 27.13 -6.06
C PRO A 206 24.92 26.79 -7.49
N ALA A 207 25.85 27.63 -7.94
CA ALA A 207 26.37 27.85 -9.29
C ALA A 207 27.05 26.65 -9.98
#